data_AF-A0A3M0ZNQ6-F1
#
_entry.id   AF-A0A3M0ZNQ6-F1
#
_cell.length_a   1.000
_cell.length_b   1.000
_cell.length_c   1.000
_cell.angle_alpha   90.00
_cell.angle_beta   90.00
_cell.angle_gamma   90.00
#
_symmetry.space_group_name_H-M   'P 1'
#
loop_
_entity.id
_entity.type
_entity.pdbx_description
1 polymer ?
#
loop_
_entity_poly.entity_id
_entity_poly.type
_entity_poly.pdbx_seq_one_letter_code
_entity_poly.pdbx_strand_id
1 'polypeptide(L)'
;MEFGLALPSRATDHELVRLAEELGYDQVWFYDSQMLYSDVYATMALAAYRTSRIRLGTGVAVVTTRMAPVIAHSIATINELAPGRVELGIGAGNTARLTMGLPPAKFSRLREDVRLIRKLLDGQTPTMRAEGREVPVRFLHPDRGFINLRDRIPIVLSAFGPKGIALCGAECDGHMVWGLPPQVL
;
A
#
# COMPACT_ATOMS: atom_id res chain seq x y z
N MET A 1 -22.71 2.59 -0.57
CA MET A 1 -21.61 3.44 -1.09
C MET A 1 -20.74 3.76 0.10
N GLU A 2 -19.45 3.48 0.02
CA GLU A 2 -18.49 3.78 1.09
C GLU A 2 -17.83 5.13 0.83
N PHE A 3 -17.46 5.83 1.90
CA PHE A 3 -16.83 7.15 1.84
C PHE A 3 -15.46 7.11 2.52
N GLY A 4 -14.45 7.61 1.82
CA GLY A 4 -13.08 7.66 2.32
C GLY A 4 -12.45 9.05 2.26
N LEU A 5 -11.34 9.20 2.96
CA LEU A 5 -10.49 10.38 2.96
C LEU A 5 -9.12 10.05 2.37
N ALA A 6 -8.50 11.02 1.73
CA ALA A 6 -7.12 10.92 1.26
C ALA A 6 -6.33 12.06 1.90
N LEU A 7 -5.28 11.71 2.65
CA LEU A 7 -4.54 12.64 3.49
C LEU A 7 -3.05 12.65 3.13
N PRO A 8 -2.42 13.84 3.07
CA PRO A 8 -0.97 13.95 3.23
C PRO A 8 -0.54 13.24 4.52
N SER A 9 0.44 12.34 4.45
CA SER A 9 0.94 11.67 5.65
C SER A 9 1.63 12.70 6.55
N ARG A 10 0.97 13.12 7.63
CA ARG A 10 1.55 13.94 8.68
C ARG A 10 1.52 13.15 9.97
N ALA A 11 2.67 12.98 10.62
CA ALA A 11 2.79 12.14 11.82
C ALA A 11 1.82 12.52 12.97
N THR A 12 1.37 13.77 13.01
CA THR A 12 0.46 14.30 14.04
C THR A 12 -1.03 14.21 13.69
N ASP A 13 -1.40 13.76 12.49
CA ASP A 13 -2.81 13.79 12.03
C ASP A 13 -3.63 12.56 12.48
N HIS A 14 -3.13 11.75 13.41
CA HIS A 14 -3.86 10.58 13.93
C HIS A 14 -5.20 10.96 14.62
N GLU A 15 -5.30 12.16 15.21
CA GLU A 15 -6.56 12.67 15.76
C GLU A 15 -7.59 13.03 14.67
N LEU A 16 -7.13 13.46 13.48
CA LEU A 16 -8.02 13.68 12.35
C LEU A 16 -8.60 12.34 11.84
N VAL A 17 -7.80 11.28 11.86
CA VAL A 17 -8.26 9.93 11.49
C VAL A 17 -9.26 9.40 12.51
N ARG A 18 -9.04 9.65 13.80
CA ARG A 18 -10.01 9.33 14.86
C ARG A 18 -11.33 10.08 14.66
N LEU A 19 -11.28 11.38 14.39
CA LEU A 19 -12.47 12.18 14.09
C LEU A 19 -13.20 11.67 12.84
N ALA A 20 -12.48 11.28 11.80
CA ALA A 20 -13.08 10.69 10.60
C ALA A 20 -13.85 9.39 10.92
N GLU A 21 -13.29 8.53 11.77
CA GLU A 21 -13.99 7.34 12.25
C GLU A 21 -15.27 7.70 13.03
N GLU A 22 -15.23 8.71 13.90
CA GLU A 22 -16.40 9.19 14.65
C GLU A 22 -17.49 9.74 13.73
N LEU A 23 -17.10 10.39 12.63
CA LEU A 23 -18.01 10.92 11.61
C LEU A 23 -18.54 9.85 10.65
N GLY A 24 -18.09 8.60 10.78
CA GLY A 24 -18.61 7.47 10.00
C GLY A 24 -17.92 7.23 8.66
N TYR A 25 -16.72 7.77 8.43
CA TYR A 25 -15.94 7.41 7.25
C TYR A 25 -15.49 5.94 7.31
N ASP A 26 -15.44 5.29 6.15
CA ASP A 26 -15.11 3.88 5.99
C ASP A 26 -13.60 3.65 5.86
N GLN A 27 -12.87 4.61 5.27
CA GLN A 27 -11.47 4.43 4.91
C GLN A 27 -10.65 5.73 4.91
N VAL A 28 -9.36 5.62 5.24
CA VAL A 28 -8.36 6.67 5.02
C VAL A 28 -7.18 6.14 4.18
N TRP A 29 -6.79 6.92 3.19
CA TRP A 29 -5.64 6.70 2.32
C TRP A 29 -4.50 7.68 2.66
N PHE A 30 -3.31 7.16 2.94
CA PHE A 30 -2.14 7.95 3.36
C PHE A 30 -1.09 8.06 2.24
N TYR A 31 -0.68 9.29 1.89
CA TYR A 31 0.26 9.51 0.78
C TYR A 31 1.70 9.10 1.13
N ASP A 32 2.35 8.30 0.28
CA ASP A 32 3.75 7.90 0.41
C ASP A 32 4.64 8.72 -0.54
N SER A 33 4.98 9.97 -0.16
CA SER A 33 5.88 10.84 -0.93
C SER A 33 6.95 11.46 0.00
N GLN A 34 8.13 10.87 0.01
CA GLN A 34 9.15 11.05 1.06
C GLN A 34 9.73 12.48 1.11
N MET A 35 9.73 13.21 0.01
CA MET A 35 10.20 14.60 -0.04
C MET A 35 9.13 15.64 0.34
N LEU A 36 7.91 15.20 0.61
CA LEU A 36 6.77 16.07 0.93
C LEU A 36 6.12 15.75 2.27
N TYR A 37 6.03 14.46 2.62
CA TYR A 37 5.21 13.96 3.70
C TYR A 37 6.02 13.09 4.66
N SER A 38 5.49 12.90 5.87
CA SER A 38 6.02 11.96 6.86
C SER A 38 6.00 10.52 6.33
N ASP A 39 6.73 9.62 7.01
CA ASP A 39 6.69 8.20 6.70
C ASP A 39 5.26 7.65 6.81
N VAL A 40 4.81 7.02 5.71
CA VAL A 40 3.43 6.53 5.57
C VAL A 40 3.09 5.45 6.61
N TYR A 41 4.02 4.54 6.90
CA TYR A 41 3.76 3.41 7.80
C TYR A 41 3.80 3.86 9.26
N ALA A 42 4.71 4.77 9.62
CA ALA A 42 4.69 5.40 10.94
C ALA A 42 3.37 6.15 11.20
N THR A 43 2.88 6.88 10.19
CA THR A 43 1.59 7.60 10.28
C THR A 43 0.43 6.62 10.41
N MET A 44 0.41 5.55 9.61
CA MET A 44 -0.61 4.49 9.72
C MET A 44 -0.57 3.76 11.06
N ALA A 45 0.60 3.54 11.66
CA ALA A 45 0.71 2.89 12.98
C ALA A 45 0.06 3.73 14.09
N LEU A 46 0.26 5.05 14.07
CA LEU A 46 -0.40 5.96 15.02
C LEU A 46 -1.91 6.00 14.80
N ALA A 47 -2.37 6.02 13.54
CA ALA A 47 -3.78 5.95 13.21
C ALA A 47 -4.42 4.61 13.66
N ALA A 48 -3.73 3.49 13.42
CA ALA A 48 -4.16 2.16 13.84
C ALA A 48 -4.37 2.08 15.35
N TYR A 49 -3.45 2.65 16.13
CA TYR A 49 -3.55 2.69 17.59
C TYR A 49 -4.65 3.62 18.13
N ARG A 50 -5.13 4.57 17.31
CA ARG A 50 -6.14 5.57 17.68
C ARG A 50 -7.53 5.25 17.16
N THR A 51 -7.69 4.19 16.39
CA THR A 51 -8.94 3.82 15.72
C THR A 51 -9.25 2.34 15.82
N SER A 52 -10.50 1.97 15.64
CA SER A 52 -10.98 0.60 15.90
C SER A 52 -11.72 -0.05 14.72
N ARG A 53 -12.20 0.74 13.76
CA ARG A 53 -13.11 0.32 12.69
C ARG A 53 -12.69 0.79 11.30
N ILE A 54 -12.29 2.06 11.15
CA ILE A 54 -11.94 2.67 9.88
C ILE A 54 -10.78 1.92 9.22
N ARG A 55 -10.86 1.71 7.91
CA ARG A 55 -9.81 1.04 7.14
C ARG A 55 -8.68 2.00 6.85
N LEU A 56 -7.45 1.50 6.84
CA LEU A 56 -6.22 2.27 6.68
C LEU A 56 -5.48 1.74 5.46
N GLY A 57 -5.18 2.60 4.50
CA GLY A 57 -4.46 2.17 3.30
C GLY A 57 -3.39 3.14 2.83
N THR A 58 -2.37 2.62 2.18
CA THR A 58 -1.39 3.47 1.49
C THR A 58 -2.01 4.02 0.20
N GLY A 59 -1.98 5.34 -0.01
CA GLY A 59 -2.52 6.00 -1.21
C GLY A 59 -1.47 6.78 -2.00
N VAL A 60 -0.44 6.20 -2.60
CA VAL A 60 -0.13 4.76 -2.70
C VAL A 60 1.34 4.53 -2.36
N ALA A 61 1.68 3.35 -1.85
CA ALA A 61 3.05 2.89 -1.70
C ALA A 61 3.75 2.83 -3.06
N VAL A 62 5.05 3.15 -3.08
CA VAL A 62 5.82 3.24 -4.32
C VAL A 62 6.82 2.09 -4.45
N VAL A 63 6.70 1.31 -5.52
CA VAL A 63 7.52 0.10 -5.79
C VAL A 63 9.04 0.33 -5.85
N THR A 64 9.49 1.58 -5.95
CA THR A 64 10.92 1.93 -6.01
C THR A 64 11.44 2.72 -4.81
N THR A 65 10.58 3.17 -3.88
CA THR A 65 11.03 3.88 -2.67
C THR A 65 11.41 2.90 -1.55
N ARG A 66 10.77 1.72 -1.55
CA ARG A 66 11.12 0.56 -0.72
C ARG A 66 11.10 -0.68 -1.60
N MET A 67 11.99 -1.64 -1.35
CA MET A 67 11.96 -2.91 -2.08
C MET A 67 10.70 -3.72 -1.73
N ALA A 68 10.24 -4.56 -2.65
CA ALA A 68 8.99 -5.32 -2.52
C ALA A 68 8.85 -6.09 -1.18
N PRO A 69 9.87 -6.85 -0.69
CA PRO A 69 9.75 -7.51 0.61
C PRO A 69 9.60 -6.55 1.79
N VAL A 70 10.20 -5.35 1.70
CA VAL A 70 10.06 -4.31 2.72
C VAL A 70 8.65 -3.74 2.70
N ILE A 71 8.08 -3.46 1.52
CA ILE A 71 6.67 -3.04 1.40
C ILE A 71 5.74 -4.09 2.01
N ALA A 72 5.92 -5.36 1.63
CA ALA A 72 5.11 -6.47 2.13
C ALA A 72 5.21 -6.61 3.66
N HIS A 73 6.42 -6.53 4.23
CA HIS A 73 6.60 -6.59 5.67
C HIS A 73 5.98 -5.38 6.37
N SER A 74 6.21 -4.17 5.86
CA SER A 74 5.70 -2.94 6.49
C SER A 74 4.18 -2.94 6.56
N ILE A 75 3.49 -3.29 5.47
CA ILE A 75 2.03 -3.33 5.49
C ILE A 75 1.49 -4.47 6.36
N ALA A 76 2.16 -5.62 6.38
CA ALA A 76 1.79 -6.73 7.27
C ALA A 76 2.03 -6.40 8.75
N THR A 77 3.01 -5.56 9.08
CA THR A 77 3.18 -5.01 10.43
C THR A 77 2.02 -4.08 10.80
N ILE A 78 1.55 -3.22 9.89
CA ILE A 78 0.35 -2.40 10.18
C ILE A 78 -0.88 -3.28 10.37
N ASN A 79 -0.99 -4.38 9.62
CA ASN A 79 -2.09 -5.33 9.76
C ASN A 79 -2.06 -6.10 11.11
N GLU A 80 -0.92 -6.16 11.79
CA GLU A 80 -0.87 -6.62 13.19
C GLU A 80 -1.46 -5.58 14.14
N LEU A 81 -1.24 -4.29 13.87
CA LEU A 81 -1.79 -3.18 14.67
C LEU A 81 -3.28 -2.92 14.39
N ALA A 82 -3.75 -3.23 13.18
CA ALA A 82 -5.13 -3.05 12.74
C ALA A 82 -5.64 -4.30 11.98
N PRO A 83 -5.81 -5.45 12.64
CA PRO A 83 -6.22 -6.70 12.01
C PRO A 83 -7.47 -6.54 11.14
N GLY A 84 -7.37 -6.94 9.86
CA GLY A 84 -8.48 -6.93 8.91
C GLY A 84 -8.91 -5.54 8.41
N ARG A 85 -8.19 -4.48 8.79
CA ARG A 85 -8.51 -3.08 8.43
C ARG A 85 -7.46 -2.43 7.53
N VAL A 86 -6.54 -3.20 6.96
CA VAL A 86 -5.39 -2.66 6.22
C VAL A 86 -5.46 -2.99 4.74
N GLU A 87 -5.22 -1.99 3.89
CA GLU A 87 -5.16 -2.12 2.43
C GLU A 87 -3.84 -1.59 1.87
N LEU A 88 -3.24 -2.33 0.94
CA LEU A 88 -2.03 -1.88 0.24
C LEU A 88 -2.41 -1.23 -1.09
N GLY A 89 -2.60 0.08 -1.10
CA GLY A 89 -2.62 0.82 -2.36
C GLY A 89 -1.20 0.99 -2.89
N ILE A 90 -0.93 0.60 -4.13
CA ILE A 90 0.41 0.56 -4.71
C ILE A 90 0.46 1.19 -6.11
N GLY A 91 1.57 1.83 -6.48
CA GLY A 91 1.72 2.42 -7.81
C GLY A 91 3.15 2.73 -8.21
N ALA A 92 3.28 3.32 -9.41
CA ALA A 92 4.58 3.63 -10.04
C ALA A 92 5.31 4.84 -9.42
N GLY A 93 4.67 5.53 -8.47
CA GLY A 93 5.24 6.67 -7.73
C GLY A 93 5.47 7.90 -8.58
N ASN A 94 4.40 8.56 -9.04
CA ASN A 94 4.50 9.79 -9.81
C ASN A 94 5.13 10.92 -8.97
N THR A 95 4.35 11.57 -8.10
CA THR A 95 4.83 12.67 -7.24
C THR A 95 6.10 12.32 -6.48
N ALA A 96 6.10 11.19 -5.75
CA ALA A 96 7.24 10.76 -4.93
C ALA A 96 8.56 10.69 -5.71
N ARG A 97 8.55 10.13 -6.93
CA ARG A 97 9.77 10.01 -7.74
C ARG A 97 10.14 11.31 -8.44
N LEU A 98 9.15 12.05 -8.96
CA LEU A 98 9.39 13.34 -9.61
C LEU A 98 10.04 14.34 -8.64
N THR A 99 9.62 14.35 -7.37
CA THR A 99 10.25 15.19 -6.34
C THR A 99 11.69 14.81 -6.02
N MET A 100 12.13 13.61 -6.41
CA MET A 100 13.52 13.15 -6.31
C MET A 100 14.28 13.27 -7.66
N GLY A 101 13.68 13.91 -8.68
CA GLY A 101 14.28 14.03 -10.02
C GLY A 101 14.26 12.72 -10.83
N LEU A 102 13.40 11.76 -10.46
CA LEU A 102 13.30 10.45 -11.11
C LEU A 102 11.97 10.30 -11.87
N PRO A 103 11.95 9.64 -13.04
CA PRO A 103 10.70 9.35 -13.75
C PRO A 103 9.87 8.29 -12.98
N PRO A 104 8.56 8.12 -13.25
CA PRO A 104 7.76 7.02 -12.70
C PRO A 104 8.36 5.63 -12.99
N ALA A 105 8.00 4.63 -12.18
CA ALA A 105 8.48 3.25 -12.36
C ALA A 105 8.00 2.64 -13.67
N LYS A 106 8.88 1.86 -14.30
CA LYS A 106 8.49 1.06 -15.47
C LYS A 106 7.39 0.09 -15.07
N PHE A 107 6.41 -0.09 -15.95
CA PHE A 107 5.29 -1.00 -15.71
C PHE A 107 5.73 -2.45 -15.46
N SER A 108 6.80 -2.91 -16.10
CA SER A 108 7.37 -4.25 -15.84
C SER A 108 7.79 -4.42 -14.38
N ARG A 109 8.43 -3.40 -13.81
CA ARG A 109 8.85 -3.38 -12.40
C ARG A 109 7.64 -3.35 -11.47
N LEU A 110 6.64 -2.51 -11.76
CA LEU A 110 5.39 -2.46 -11.00
C LEU A 110 4.70 -3.84 -10.95
N ARG A 111 4.56 -4.51 -12.10
CA ARG A 111 3.98 -5.84 -12.19
C ARG A 111 4.76 -6.88 -11.40
N GLU A 112 6.08 -6.89 -11.55
CA GLU A 112 6.97 -7.82 -10.83
C GLU A 112 6.83 -7.65 -9.31
N ASP A 113 6.87 -6.42 -8.82
CA ASP A 113 6.78 -6.11 -7.40
C ASP A 113 5.40 -6.44 -6.83
N VAL A 114 4.30 -6.14 -7.54
CA VAL A 114 2.94 -6.52 -7.12
C VAL A 114 2.81 -8.03 -6.93
N ARG A 115 3.30 -8.83 -7.89
CA ARG A 115 3.28 -10.29 -7.81
C ARG A 115 4.13 -10.82 -6.66
N LEU A 116 5.32 -10.26 -6.48
CA LEU A 116 6.23 -10.64 -5.41
C LEU A 116 5.61 -10.34 -4.03
N ILE A 117 5.03 -9.15 -3.87
CA ILE A 117 4.33 -8.73 -2.66
C ILE A 117 3.14 -9.63 -2.39
N ARG A 118 2.27 -9.89 -3.37
CA ARG A 118 1.11 -10.80 -3.21
C ARG A 118 1.56 -12.15 -2.67
N LYS A 119 2.53 -12.78 -3.31
CA LYS A 119 3.04 -14.09 -2.90
C LYS A 119 3.61 -14.08 -1.47
N LEU A 120 4.31 -13.02 -1.07
CA LEU A 120 4.80 -12.87 0.30
C LEU A 120 3.64 -12.70 1.30
N LEU A 121 2.65 -11.88 0.99
CA LEU A 121 1.46 -11.68 1.83
C LEU A 121 0.62 -12.95 1.95
N ASP A 122 0.64 -13.81 0.92
CA ASP A 122 0.01 -15.14 0.93
C ASP A 122 0.87 -16.20 1.66
N GLY A 123 1.96 -15.80 2.33
CA GLY A 123 2.84 -16.69 3.09
C GLY A 123 3.75 -17.59 2.24
N GLN A 124 3.87 -17.33 0.94
CA GLN A 124 4.66 -18.14 0.01
C GLN A 124 6.16 -17.77 0.07
N THR A 125 6.98 -18.56 -0.62
CA THR A 125 8.42 -18.30 -0.82
C THR A 125 8.72 -17.98 -2.29
N PRO A 126 8.39 -16.77 -2.77
CA PRO A 126 8.72 -16.36 -4.14
C PRO A 126 10.22 -16.09 -4.35
N THR A 127 10.63 -16.08 -5.62
CA THR A 127 11.97 -15.64 -6.04
C THR A 127 11.97 -14.12 -6.22
N MET A 128 12.87 -13.42 -5.52
CA MET A 128 13.16 -12.01 -5.70
C MET A 128 14.44 -11.83 -6.54
N ARG A 129 14.41 -10.83 -7.44
CA ARG A 129 15.60 -10.35 -8.15
C ARG A 129 16.16 -9.10 -7.47
N ALA A 130 17.34 -9.21 -6.91
CA ALA A 130 18.04 -8.10 -6.26
C ALA A 130 19.54 -8.23 -6.46
N GLU A 131 20.22 -7.11 -6.73
CA GLU A 131 21.69 -7.05 -6.84
C GLU A 131 22.28 -8.09 -7.82
N GLY A 132 21.58 -8.32 -8.95
CA GLY A 132 22.01 -9.30 -9.96
C GLY A 132 21.80 -10.77 -9.56
N ARG A 133 21.12 -11.04 -8.45
CA ARG A 133 20.86 -12.39 -7.94
C ARG A 133 19.37 -12.72 -7.94
N GLU A 134 19.07 -13.99 -8.12
CA GLU A 134 17.75 -14.56 -7.87
C GLU A 134 17.77 -15.31 -6.54
N VAL A 135 16.96 -14.86 -5.57
CA VAL A 135 16.94 -15.41 -4.22
C VAL A 135 15.52 -15.79 -3.80
N PRO A 136 15.29 -17.00 -3.26
CA PRO A 136 14.03 -17.30 -2.61
C PRO A 136 13.91 -16.46 -1.33
N VAL A 137 12.78 -15.78 -1.16
CA VAL A 137 12.51 -14.92 0.00
C VAL A 137 11.19 -15.29 0.65
N ARG A 138 11.15 -15.29 1.99
CA ARG A 138 9.95 -15.53 2.80
C ARG A 138 10.06 -14.83 4.15
N PHE A 139 8.93 -14.61 4.81
CA PHE A 139 8.94 -14.19 6.21
C PHE A 139 9.36 -15.35 7.12
N LEU A 140 10.29 -15.10 8.04
CA LEU A 140 10.85 -16.14 8.91
C LEU A 140 10.06 -16.32 10.23
N HIS A 141 9.33 -15.29 10.64
CA HIS A 141 8.57 -15.27 11.89
C HIS A 141 7.12 -14.77 11.69
N PRO A 142 6.35 -15.35 10.74
CA PRO A 142 5.00 -14.86 10.43
C PRO A 142 4.02 -15.03 11.61
N ASP A 143 4.26 -15.99 12.52
CA ASP A 143 3.35 -16.33 13.61
C ASP A 143 3.84 -15.87 15.00
N ARG A 144 4.75 -14.89 15.06
CA ARG A 144 5.32 -14.40 16.33
C ARG A 144 4.82 -13.01 16.76
N GLY A 145 3.76 -12.50 16.13
CA GLY A 145 3.18 -11.18 16.45
C GLY A 145 3.99 -9.99 15.93
N PHE A 146 4.90 -10.19 14.97
CA PHE A 146 5.62 -9.09 14.29
C PHE A 146 4.85 -8.56 13.07
N ILE A 147 4.07 -9.43 12.44
CA ILE A 147 3.27 -9.18 11.26
C ILE A 147 2.00 -10.04 11.34
N ASN A 148 0.96 -9.60 10.65
CA ASN A 148 -0.28 -10.35 10.48
C ASN A 148 -0.52 -10.70 9.02
N LEU A 149 -0.49 -12.00 8.71
CA LEU A 149 -0.86 -12.55 7.40
C LEU A 149 -2.18 -13.34 7.45
N ARG A 150 -2.74 -13.54 8.65
CA ARG A 150 -3.99 -14.30 8.85
C ARG A 150 -5.18 -13.49 8.32
N ASP A 151 -5.19 -12.20 8.63
CA ASP A 151 -6.15 -11.26 8.06
C ASP A 151 -5.66 -10.80 6.69
N ARG A 152 -6.47 -11.06 5.67
CA ARG A 152 -6.12 -10.75 4.27
C ARG A 152 -5.89 -9.25 4.09
N ILE A 153 -4.78 -8.90 3.42
CA ILE A 153 -4.48 -7.52 3.01
C ILE A 153 -4.82 -7.37 1.51
N PRO A 154 -5.86 -6.59 1.15
CA PRO A 154 -6.15 -6.29 -0.24
C PRO A 154 -5.03 -5.47 -0.89
N ILE A 155 -4.74 -5.73 -2.16
CA ILE A 155 -3.84 -4.90 -2.97
C ILE A 155 -4.68 -4.09 -3.95
N VAL A 156 -4.62 -2.77 -3.81
CA VAL A 156 -5.31 -1.82 -4.68
C VAL A 156 -4.28 -1.18 -5.61
N LEU A 157 -4.44 -1.35 -6.92
CA LEU A 157 -3.48 -0.81 -7.88
C LEU A 157 -3.88 0.60 -8.30
N SER A 158 -2.98 1.56 -8.17
CA SER A 158 -3.10 2.82 -8.88
C SER A 158 -2.29 2.76 -10.18
N ALA A 159 -3.02 2.60 -11.28
CA ALA A 159 -2.46 2.56 -12.61
C ALA A 159 -3.41 3.18 -13.63
N PHE A 160 -2.85 3.78 -14.67
CA PHE A 160 -3.59 4.34 -15.79
C PHE A 160 -3.34 3.54 -17.07
N GLY A 161 -4.28 3.66 -18.00
CA GLY A 161 -4.20 3.08 -19.32
C GLY A 161 -4.47 1.56 -19.38
N PRO A 162 -4.64 1.00 -20.59
CA PRO A 162 -5.20 -0.33 -20.77
C PRO A 162 -4.38 -1.45 -20.11
N LYS A 163 -3.04 -1.36 -20.15
CA LYS A 163 -2.16 -2.36 -19.54
C LYS A 163 -2.26 -2.36 -18.00
N GLY A 164 -2.39 -1.17 -17.40
CA GLY A 164 -2.54 -1.01 -15.96
C GLY A 164 -3.87 -1.56 -15.47
N ILE A 165 -4.95 -1.22 -16.17
CA ILE A 165 -6.30 -1.71 -15.88
C ILE A 165 -6.38 -3.24 -16.04
N ALA A 166 -5.81 -3.78 -17.12
CA ALA A 166 -5.77 -5.23 -17.34
C ALA A 166 -4.98 -5.98 -16.25
N LEU A 167 -3.86 -5.41 -15.77
CA LEU A 167 -3.13 -5.97 -14.62
C LEU A 167 -4.00 -5.93 -13.36
N CYS A 168 -4.67 -4.80 -13.10
CA CYS A 168 -5.54 -4.65 -11.95
C CYS A 168 -6.63 -5.72 -11.93
N GLY A 169 -7.36 -5.90 -13.05
CA GLY A 169 -8.43 -6.89 -13.13
C GLY A 169 -7.97 -8.34 -13.03
N ALA A 170 -6.70 -8.63 -13.32
CA ALA A 170 -6.14 -9.98 -13.25
C ALA A 170 -5.54 -10.32 -11.88
N GLU A 171 -5.00 -9.34 -11.15
CA GLU A 171 -4.09 -9.61 -10.03
C GLU A 171 -4.33 -8.74 -8.77
N CYS A 172 -5.26 -7.79 -8.82
CA CYS A 172 -5.51 -6.85 -7.73
C CYS A 172 -6.96 -6.91 -7.24
N ASP A 173 -7.19 -6.41 -6.04
CA ASP A 173 -8.48 -6.41 -5.35
C ASP A 173 -9.30 -5.15 -5.63
N GLY A 174 -8.65 -4.11 -6.12
CA GLY A 174 -9.28 -2.84 -6.43
C GLY A 174 -8.41 -1.96 -7.31
N HIS A 175 -9.05 -1.01 -7.99
CA HIS A 175 -8.41 -0.03 -8.85
C HIS A 175 -8.55 1.35 -8.23
N MET A 176 -7.43 2.05 -8.02
CA MET A 176 -7.42 3.43 -7.52
C MET A 176 -7.08 4.40 -8.63
N VAL A 177 -8.00 5.32 -8.90
CA VAL A 177 -7.89 6.35 -9.92
C VAL A 177 -8.28 7.70 -9.35
N TRP A 178 -7.71 8.76 -9.92
CA TRP A 178 -8.03 10.12 -9.55
C TRP A 178 -8.35 10.93 -10.80
N GLY A 179 -9.43 11.72 -10.73
CA GLY A 179 -9.81 12.66 -11.78
C GLY A 179 -10.25 12.04 -13.10
N LEU A 180 -10.63 10.77 -13.13
CA LEU A 180 -11.15 10.11 -14.33
C LEU A 180 -12.68 10.22 -14.41
N PRO A 181 -13.24 10.57 -15.59
CA PRO A 181 -14.68 10.61 -15.76
C PRO A 181 -15.27 9.18 -15.84
N PRO A 182 -16.56 8.97 -15.51
CA PRO A 182 -17.16 7.63 -15.44
C PRO A 182 -17.05 6.80 -16.72
N GLN A 183 -16.88 7.44 -17.88
CA GLN A 183 -16.83 6.78 -19.20
C GLN A 183 -15.49 6.07 -19.47
N VAL A 184 -14.47 6.24 -18.63
CA VAL A 184 -13.15 5.62 -18.80
C VAL A 184 -12.76 4.66 -17.66
N LEU A 185 -13.71 4.39 -16.75
CA LEU A 185 -13.65 3.32 -15.76
C LEU A 185 -14.15 2.01 -16.38
#